data_AF-A0A131XT23-F1
#
_entry.id   AF-A0A131XT23-F1
#
_cell.length_a   1.000
_cell.length_b   1.000
_cell.length_c   1.000
_cell.angle_alpha   90.00
_cell.angle_beta   90.00
_cell.angle_gamma   90.00
#
_symmetry.space_group_name_H-M   'P 1'
#
loop_
_entity.id
_entity.type
_entity.pdbx_description
1 polymer ?
#
loop_
_entity_poly.entity_id
_entity_poly.type
_entity_poly.pdbx_seq_one_letter_code
_entity_poly.pdbx_strand_id
1 'polypeptide(L)'
;INARSIVNKTTELEHILTREPDIVIITETWLNPSINDSEIIPPNYTILRNDRPTRGGGVALLMKSGLQYARLDDIKKQESVWCTIQIN
;
A
#
# COMPACT_ATOMS: atom_id res chain seq x y z
N ILE A 1 5.41 -4.63 -6.19
CA ILE A 1 6.70 -5.02 -5.58
C ILE A 1 6.48 -6.02 -4.44
N ASN A 2 7.42 -6.94 -4.22
CA ASN A 2 7.48 -7.75 -3.00
C ASN A 2 8.60 -7.18 -2.13
N ALA A 3 8.22 -6.49 -1.06
CA ALA A 3 9.15 -5.65 -0.32
C ALA A 3 10.00 -6.43 0.68
N ARG A 4 9.48 -7.48 1.32
CA ARG A 4 10.13 -8.13 2.48
C ARG A 4 10.57 -7.08 3.52
N SER A 5 9.59 -6.35 4.05
CA SER A 5 9.72 -5.07 4.77
C SER A 5 9.93 -3.86 3.86
N ILE A 6 8.91 -2.99 3.80
CA ILE A 6 8.96 -1.69 3.14
C ILE A 6 9.63 -0.61 4.00
N VAL A 7 9.67 -0.80 5.32
CA VAL A 7 10.20 0.18 6.29
C VAL A 7 11.66 0.56 5.99
N ASN A 8 12.46 -0.41 5.55
CA ASN A 8 13.87 -0.20 5.19
C ASN A 8 14.08 0.07 3.69
N LYS A 9 13.01 0.27 2.93
CA LYS A 9 13.03 0.43 1.46
C LYS A 9 12.24 1.66 1.00
N THR A 10 12.05 2.63 1.89
CA THR A 10 11.34 3.89 1.58
C THR A 10 12.02 4.64 0.44
N THR A 11 13.35 4.68 0.37
CA THR A 11 14.08 5.30 -0.75
C THR A 11 13.82 4.61 -2.10
N GLU A 12 13.72 3.27 -2.12
CA GLU A 12 13.39 2.53 -3.35
C GLU A 12 11.94 2.82 -3.77
N LEU A 13 11.03 2.85 -2.78
CA LEU A 13 9.64 3.23 -3.01
C LEU A 13 9.54 4.66 -3.56
N GLU A 14 10.22 5.63 -2.95
CA GLU A 14 10.28 7.02 -3.43
C GLU A 14 10.74 7.07 -4.89
N HIS A 15 11.80 6.33 -5.24
CA HIS A 15 12.28 6.26 -6.62
C HIS A 15 11.21 5.75 -7.59
N ILE A 16 10.47 4.69 -7.21
CA ILE A 16 9.33 4.18 -7.99
C ILE A 16 8.25 5.27 -8.14
N LEU A 17 7.91 5.95 -7.06
CA LEU A 17 6.87 6.99 -7.06
C LEU A 17 7.25 8.22 -7.89
N THR A 18 8.54 8.48 -8.15
CA THR A 18 8.99 9.53 -9.09
C THR A 18 8.63 9.25 -10.56
N ARG A 19 8.20 8.02 -10.88
CA ARG A 19 7.65 7.67 -12.20
C ARG A 19 6.15 7.92 -12.29
N GLU A 20 5.56 8.45 -11.21
CA GLU A 20 4.15 8.77 -11.08
C GLU A 20 3.18 7.64 -11.47
N PRO A 21 3.40 6.38 -11.05
CA PRO A 21 2.45 5.30 -11.31
C PRO A 21 1.07 5.62 -10.74
N ASP A 22 0.01 5.30 -11.47
CA ASP A 22 -1.36 5.44 -10.94
C ASP A 22 -1.59 4.51 -9.75
N ILE A 23 -1.03 3.30 -9.80
CA ILE A 23 -1.23 2.25 -8.80
C ILE A 23 0.09 1.52 -8.55
N VAL A 24 0.45 1.33 -7.28
CA VAL A 24 1.56 0.47 -6.85
C VAL A 24 1.03 -0.54 -5.84
N ILE A 25 1.24 -1.84 -6.12
CA ILE A 25 0.88 -2.93 -5.20
C ILE A 25 2.14 -3.39 -4.49
N ILE A 26 2.09 -3.49 -3.16
CA ILE A 26 3.20 -3.92 -2.30
C ILE A 26 2.76 -5.17 -1.53
N THR A 27 3.54 -6.25 -1.60
CA THR A 27 3.39 -7.45 -0.78
C THR A 27 4.56 -7.60 0.17
N GLU A 28 4.38 -8.36 1.25
CA GLU A 28 5.40 -8.49 2.30
C GLU A 28 5.79 -7.13 2.88
N THR A 29 4.79 -6.28 3.17
CA THR A 29 4.99 -4.90 3.64
C THR A 29 5.67 -4.86 5.01
N TRP A 30 5.31 -5.80 5.89
CA TRP A 30 5.71 -5.87 7.30
C TRP A 30 5.40 -4.57 8.07
N LEU A 31 4.39 -3.83 7.60
CA LEU A 31 3.84 -2.68 8.31
C LEU A 31 2.99 -3.14 9.48
N ASN A 32 2.77 -2.24 10.42
CA ASN A 32 1.90 -2.45 11.57
C ASN A 32 1.18 -1.13 11.92
N PRO A 33 0.09 -1.18 12.72
CA PRO A 33 -0.73 -0.01 13.02
C PRO A 33 -0.02 1.17 13.71
N SER A 34 1.20 0.98 14.26
CA SER A 34 1.96 2.09 14.85
C SER A 34 2.68 2.96 13.82
N ILE A 35 2.78 2.51 12.55
CA ILE A 35 3.43 3.24 11.47
C ILE A 35 2.36 4.01 10.70
N ASN A 36 2.45 5.33 10.70
CA ASN A 36 1.53 6.19 9.99
C ASN A 36 1.76 6.12 8.47
N ASP A 37 0.71 6.30 7.70
CA ASP A 37 0.81 6.28 6.23
C ASP A 37 1.77 7.35 5.70
N SER A 38 1.81 8.52 6.33
CA SER A 38 2.73 9.62 5.98
C SER A 38 4.21 9.30 6.17
N GLU A 39 4.54 8.24 6.91
CA GLU A 39 5.92 7.75 7.06
C GLU A 39 6.35 6.89 5.85
N ILE A 40 5.39 6.43 5.05
CA ILE A 40 5.61 5.49 3.94
C ILE A 40 5.34 6.15 2.58
N ILE A 41 4.35 7.03 2.50
CA ILE A 41 3.90 7.62 1.23
C ILE A 41 3.94 9.16 1.24
N PRO A 42 4.22 9.79 0.10
CA PRO A 42 4.07 11.24 -0.06
C PRO A 42 2.59 11.64 -0.18
N PRO A 43 2.25 12.94 0.04
CA PRO A 43 0.86 13.42 0.06
C PRO A 43 0.06 13.24 -1.26
N ASN A 44 0.75 13.06 -2.38
CA ASN A 44 0.13 12.84 -3.69
C ASN A 44 -0.25 11.36 -3.94
N TYR A 45 -0.17 10.51 -2.91
CA TYR A 45 -0.70 9.16 -2.92
C TYR A 45 -1.61 8.92 -1.72
N THR A 46 -2.48 7.93 -1.86
CA THR A 46 -3.26 7.33 -0.78
C THR A 46 -2.89 5.85 -0.67
N ILE A 47 -3.08 5.25 0.51
CA ILE A 47 -2.76 3.85 0.76
C ILE A 47 -3.95 3.12 1.38
N LEU A 48 -4.25 1.95 0.84
CA LEU A 48 -5.08 0.94 1.50
C LEU A 48 -4.18 -0.22 1.89
N ARG A 49 -4.23 -0.66 3.14
CA ARG A 49 -3.36 -1.74 3.62
C ARG A 49 -4.06 -2.69 4.56
N ASN A 50 -3.53 -3.90 4.61
CA ASN A 50 -3.89 -4.94 5.55
C ASN A 50 -2.60 -5.40 6.23
N ASP A 51 -2.40 -4.91 7.46
CA ASP A 51 -1.23 -5.17 8.27
C ASP A 51 -1.39 -6.47 9.05
N ARG A 52 -0.29 -7.21 9.20
CA ARG A 52 -0.29 -8.45 9.98
C ARG A 52 0.20 -8.17 11.41
N PRO A 53 -0.42 -8.75 12.45
CA PRO A 53 0.02 -8.55 13.83
C PRO A 53 1.37 -9.21 14.17
N THR A 54 1.88 -10.07 13.29
CA THR A 54 3.15 -10.79 13.46
C THR A 54 4.12 -10.43 12.35
N ARG A 55 5.42 -10.69 12.57
CA ARG A 55 6.44 -10.51 11.54
C ARG A 55 6.16 -11.34 10.29
N GLY A 56 6.44 -10.79 9.11
CA GLY A 56 6.21 -11.44 7.82
C GLY A 56 4.79 -11.21 7.29
N GLY A 57 4.61 -11.06 5.97
CA GLY A 57 3.31 -10.86 5.34
C GLY A 57 2.86 -9.41 5.17
N GLY A 58 1.56 -9.20 5.05
CA GLY A 58 0.94 -7.89 4.85
C GLY A 58 0.97 -7.41 3.39
N VAL A 59 -0.03 -6.61 3.03
CA VAL A 59 -0.26 -6.12 1.67
C VAL A 59 -0.72 -4.67 1.70
N ALA A 60 -0.30 -3.90 0.70
CA ALA A 60 -0.73 -2.52 0.51
C ALA A 60 -0.97 -2.19 -0.96
N LEU A 61 -1.92 -1.30 -1.19
CA LEU A 61 -2.26 -0.68 -2.46
C LEU A 61 -2.06 0.82 -2.32
N LEU A 62 -1.09 1.36 -3.05
CA LEU A 62 -0.86 2.79 -3.16
C LEU A 62 -1.54 3.28 -4.44
N MET A 63 -2.27 4.37 -4.35
CA MET A 63 -3.02 4.95 -5.46
C MET A 63 -2.72 6.44 -5.55
N LYS A 64 -2.42 6.94 -6.76
CA LYS A 64 -2.22 8.35 -7.01
C LYS A 64 -3.45 9.15 -6.56
N SER A 65 -3.23 10.22 -5.80
CA SER A 65 -4.31 11.06 -5.28
C SER A 65 -5.15 11.62 -6.42
N GLY A 66 -6.47 11.55 -6.28
CA GLY A 66 -7.44 11.96 -7.31
C GLY A 66 -8.09 10.80 -8.06
N LEU A 67 -7.51 9.59 -8.01
CA LEU A 67 -8.20 8.39 -8.48
C LEU A 67 -9.44 8.13 -7.63
N GLN A 68 -10.57 7.91 -8.30
CA GLN A 68 -11.80 7.52 -7.63
C GLN A 68 -11.76 6.03 -7.34
N TYR A 69 -11.91 5.68 -6.07
CA TYR A 69 -11.93 4.29 -5.62
C TYR A 69 -12.94 4.08 -4.50
N ALA A 70 -13.36 2.82 -4.32
CA ALA A 70 -14.13 2.40 -3.16
C ALA A 70 -13.50 1.13 -2.58
N ARG A 71 -13.17 1.15 -1.28
CA ARG A 71 -12.71 -0.05 -0.56
C ARG A 71 -13.86 -1.05 -0.46
N LEU A 72 -13.57 -2.30 -0.77
CA LEU A 72 -14.50 -3.42 -0.62
C LEU A 72 -14.20 -4.15 0.70
N ASP A 73 -15.16 -4.93 1.17
CA ASP A 73 -14.98 -5.74 2.36
C ASP A 73 -13.84 -6.74 2.21
N ASP A 74 -13.02 -6.84 3.25
CA ASP A 74 -11.94 -7.81 3.28
C ASP A 74 -12.49 -9.23 3.39
N ILE A 75 -11.92 -10.15 2.61
CA ILE A 75 -12.22 -11.57 2.74
C ILE A 75 -11.62 -12.06 4.05
N LYS A 76 -12.49 -12.52 4.96
CA LYS A 76 -12.06 -13.03 6.27
C LYS A 76 -10.97 -14.10 6.11
N LYS A 77 -9.95 -14.04 6.98
CA LYS A 77 -8.81 -14.98 7.02
C LYS A 77 -7.88 -14.93 5.78
N GLN A 78 -7.98 -13.91 4.94
CA GLN A 78 -7.02 -13.67 3.86
C GLN A 78 -6.26 -12.36 4.06
N GLU A 79 -4.97 -12.38 3.75
CA GLU A 79 -4.14 -11.18 3.68
C GLU A 79 -4.35 -10.52 2.31
N SER A 80 -5.49 -9.85 2.17
CA SER A 80 -5.91 -9.18 0.94
C SER A 80 -6.40 -7.77 1.22
N VAL A 81 -6.31 -6.91 0.21
CA VAL A 81 -6.95 -5.59 0.14
C VAL A 81 -7.74 -5.55 -1.15
N TRP A 82 -9.01 -5.13 -1.07
CA TRP A 82 -9.90 -5.07 -2.21
C TRP A 82 -10.44 -3.65 -2.40
N CYS A 83 -10.46 -3.18 -3.65
CA CYS A 83 -11.14 -1.95 -4.01
C CYS A 83 -11.58 -1.98 -5.48
N THR A 84 -12.60 -1.20 -5.81
CA THR A 84 -12.90 -0.83 -7.19
C THR A 84 -12.18 0.47 -7.53
N ILE A 85 -11.64 0.58 -8.75
CA ILE A 85 -11.00 1.80 -9.26
C ILE A 85 -11.72 2.21 -10.54
N GLN A 86 -12.06 3.49 -10.66
CA GLN A 86 -12.60 4.04 -11.90
C GLN A 86 -11.46 4.61 -12.74
N ILE A 87 -11.33 4.11 -13.96
CA ILE A 87 -10.37 4.58 -14.96
C ILE A 87 -11.18 5.30 -16.04
N ASN A 88 -10.76 6.53 -16.38
CA ASN A 88 -11.38 7.33 -17.45
C ASN A 88 -10.94 6.86 -18.83
#